data_AF-A0AAV7IKX8-F1
#
_entry.id   AF-A0AAV7IKX8-F1
#
_cell.length_a   1.000
_cell.length_b   1.000
_cell.length_c   1.000
_cell.angle_alpha   90.00
_cell.angle_beta   90.00
_cell.angle_gamma   90.00
#
_symmetry.space_group_name_H-M   'P 1'
#
loop_
_entity.id
_entity.type
_entity.pdbx_description
1 polymer ?
#
loop_
_entity_poly.entity_id
_entity_poly.type
_entity_poly.pdbx_seq_one_letter_code
_entity_poly.pdbx_strand_id
1 'polypeptide(L)'
;MKQKHVDNNLKGGPFVVNSSTTDQKAPMASTTRDKITEKYHSQMKEAQQVVAEKTSSLEAEAYKTKRLQEEIAQLKRKVDRMKKIELAETLDEVMVEELREYKETLTCPSCKVKRKDAVLTKCFHVFCWDCLRTRYETRQRKCPKCNCAFGANDYHRLYLST
;
A
#
# COMPACT_ATOMS: atom_id res chain seq x y z
N MET A 1 -14.94 -45.39 -16.94
CA MET A 1 -14.65 -45.12 -18.36
C MET A 1 -13.14 -44.98 -18.50
N LYS A 2 -12.50 -45.99 -19.10
CA LYS A 2 -11.06 -45.99 -19.44
C LYS A 2 -10.89 -45.38 -20.85
N GLN A 3 -9.63 -45.12 -21.22
CA GLN A 3 -9.07 -44.87 -22.57
C GLN A 3 -9.00 -43.38 -23.01
N LYS A 4 -7.88 -42.84 -23.54
CA LYS A 4 -6.65 -43.43 -24.12
C LYS A 4 -5.42 -42.53 -23.91
N HIS A 5 -4.28 -43.16 -23.63
CA HIS A 5 -2.97 -42.65 -24.00
C HIS A 5 -2.86 -42.59 -25.53
N VAL A 6 -2.22 -41.55 -26.04
CA VAL A 6 -1.76 -41.48 -27.43
C VAL A 6 -0.25 -41.42 -27.40
N ASP A 7 0.37 -42.55 -27.72
CA ASP A 7 1.78 -42.68 -28.04
C ASP A 7 2.02 -42.14 -29.45
N ASN A 8 2.95 -41.20 -29.62
CA ASN A 8 3.45 -40.81 -30.93
C ASN A 8 4.97 -41.02 -30.97
N ASN A 9 5.35 -42.17 -31.51
CA ASN A 9 6.71 -42.57 -31.81
C ASN A 9 6.90 -42.49 -33.32
N LEU A 10 7.57 -41.45 -33.81
CA LEU A 10 8.17 -41.44 -35.15
C LEU A 10 9.68 -41.25 -35.01
N LYS A 11 10.39 -42.36 -35.17
CA LYS A 11 11.83 -42.41 -35.43
C LYS A 11 12.07 -41.98 -36.88
N GLY A 12 12.80 -40.88 -37.07
CA GLY A 12 13.39 -40.47 -38.35
C GLY A 12 14.90 -40.31 -38.15
N GLY A 13 15.69 -41.06 -38.91
CA GLY A 13 17.16 -41.09 -38.84
C GLY A 13 17.84 -39.79 -39.34
N PRO A 14 19.17 -39.74 -39.32
CA PRO A 14 19.93 -38.51 -39.47
C PRO A 14 20.01 -38.09 -40.94
N PHE A 15 19.52 -36.90 -41.26
CA PHE A 15 19.77 -36.26 -42.55
C PHE A 15 21.03 -35.39 -42.41
N VAL A 16 22.14 -35.94 -42.88
CA VAL A 16 23.38 -35.21 -43.14
C VAL A 16 23.24 -34.44 -44.46
N VAL A 17 23.32 -33.12 -44.40
CA VAL A 17 23.73 -32.30 -45.55
C VAL A 17 24.79 -31.32 -45.11
N ASN A 18 25.96 -31.45 -45.72
CA ASN A 18 27.11 -30.59 -45.54
C ASN A 18 27.50 -30.12 -46.94
N SER A 19 27.45 -28.83 -47.22
CA SER A 19 28.35 -28.19 -48.20
C SER A 19 28.10 -26.70 -48.30
N SER A 20 29.17 -25.98 -48.01
CA SER A 20 29.45 -24.58 -48.24
C SER A 20 29.05 -24.08 -49.63
N THR A 21 28.38 -22.92 -49.67
CA THR A 21 28.59 -21.93 -50.73
C THR A 21 28.63 -20.55 -50.07
N THR A 22 29.85 -20.03 -49.98
CA THR A 22 30.12 -18.60 -50.01
C THR A 22 29.33 -17.96 -51.14
N ASP A 23 28.60 -16.86 -50.89
CA ASP A 23 28.69 -15.69 -51.75
C ASP A 23 27.92 -14.47 -51.24
N GLN A 24 28.61 -13.33 -51.31
CA GLN A 24 28.11 -11.98 -51.57
C GLN A 24 27.46 -11.19 -50.42
N LYS A 25 28.38 -10.55 -49.68
CA LYS A 25 28.17 -9.32 -48.92
C LYS A 25 27.76 -8.19 -49.88
N ALA A 26 26.57 -7.63 -49.71
CA ALA A 26 26.18 -6.34 -50.30
C ALA A 26 26.41 -5.23 -49.26
N PRO A 27 27.40 -4.32 -49.41
CA PRO A 27 27.54 -3.18 -48.53
C PRO A 27 27.05 -1.92 -49.27
N MET A 28 26.08 -1.18 -48.72
CA MET A 28 26.00 0.30 -48.84
C MET A 28 24.72 0.90 -48.22
N ALA A 29 23.68 0.12 -47.90
CA ALA A 29 22.45 0.64 -47.29
C ALA A 29 22.30 0.39 -45.77
N SER A 30 23.12 -0.48 -45.17
CA SER A 30 23.03 -0.85 -43.73
C SER A 30 23.52 0.25 -42.79
N THR A 31 24.63 0.90 -43.15
CA THR A 31 25.34 1.86 -42.29
C THR A 31 24.49 3.07 -41.87
N THR A 32 23.58 3.53 -42.72
CA THR A 32 22.71 4.68 -42.40
C THR A 32 21.56 4.27 -41.47
N ARG A 33 20.98 3.06 -41.65
CA ARG A 33 19.97 2.50 -40.74
C ARG A 33 20.55 2.26 -39.35
N ASP A 34 21.74 1.69 -39.28
CA ASP A 34 22.42 1.38 -38.01
C ASP A 34 22.70 2.65 -37.19
N LYS A 35 23.21 3.70 -37.85
CA LYS A 35 23.42 5.03 -37.23
C LYS A 35 22.12 5.68 -36.74
N ILE A 36 21.02 5.53 -37.50
CA ILE A 36 19.71 6.05 -37.11
C ILE A 36 19.19 5.26 -35.90
N THR A 37 19.31 3.93 -35.88
CA THR A 37 18.89 3.11 -34.75
C THR A 37 19.73 3.39 -33.49
N GLU A 38 21.04 3.59 -33.60
CA GLU A 38 21.88 4.01 -32.47
C GLU A 38 21.46 5.37 -31.92
N LYS A 39 21.17 6.33 -32.80
CA LYS A 39 20.66 7.65 -32.38
C LYS A 39 19.35 7.52 -31.62
N TYR A 40 18.40 6.72 -32.11
CA TYR A 40 17.14 6.45 -31.40
C TYR A 40 17.37 5.72 -30.08
N HIS A 41 18.29 4.75 -30.00
CA HIS A 41 18.63 4.06 -28.75
C HIS A 41 19.26 5.01 -27.73
N SER A 42 20.16 5.91 -28.16
CA SER A 42 20.74 6.94 -27.29
C SER A 42 19.65 7.87 -26.73
N GLN A 43 18.77 8.37 -27.60
CA GLN A 43 17.65 9.22 -27.19
C GLN A 43 16.68 8.51 -26.24
N MET A 44 16.38 7.22 -26.49
CA MET A 44 15.56 6.41 -25.58
C MET A 44 16.22 6.24 -24.22
N LYS A 45 17.53 5.99 -24.18
CA LYS A 45 18.30 5.82 -22.94
C LYS A 45 18.36 7.12 -22.12
N GLU A 46 18.60 8.25 -22.78
CA GLU A 46 18.58 9.57 -22.14
C GLU A 46 17.19 9.90 -21.60
N ALA A 47 16.13 9.64 -22.37
CA ALA A 47 14.75 9.83 -21.90
C ALA A 47 14.42 8.93 -20.70
N GLN A 48 14.84 7.65 -20.73
CA GLN A 48 14.66 6.72 -19.61
C GLN A 48 15.39 7.20 -18.35
N GLN A 49 16.62 7.72 -18.49
CA GLN A 49 17.38 8.26 -17.37
C GLN A 49 16.70 9.48 -16.76
N VAL A 50 16.26 10.44 -17.59
CA VAL A 50 15.55 11.64 -17.12
C VAL A 50 14.25 11.25 -16.41
N VAL A 51 13.49 10.29 -16.96
CA VAL A 51 12.27 9.80 -16.31
C VAL A 51 12.60 9.14 -14.97
N ALA A 52 13.63 8.31 -14.88
CA ALA A 52 14.02 7.66 -13.63
C ALA A 52 14.43 8.67 -12.55
N GLU A 53 15.24 9.67 -12.92
CA GLU A 53 15.66 10.75 -12.01
C GLU A 53 14.46 11.60 -11.54
N LYS A 54 13.56 11.97 -12.46
CA LYS A 54 12.35 12.73 -12.13
C LYS A 54 11.39 11.94 -11.24
N THR A 55 11.19 10.64 -11.51
CA THR A 55 10.35 9.78 -10.68
C THR A 55 10.91 9.67 -9.26
N SER A 56 12.21 9.41 -9.11
CA SER A 56 12.88 9.37 -7.80
C SER A 56 12.74 10.69 -7.03
N SER A 57 12.93 11.82 -7.72
CA SER A 57 12.75 13.15 -7.12
C SER A 57 11.30 13.40 -6.69
N LEU A 58 10.31 13.01 -7.50
CA LEU A 58 8.89 13.15 -7.17
C LEU A 58 8.50 12.30 -5.96
N GLU A 59 9.00 11.06 -5.87
CA GLU A 59 8.75 10.18 -4.73
C GLU A 59 9.34 10.74 -3.43
N ALA A 60 10.56 11.28 -3.48
CA ALA A 60 11.20 11.92 -2.33
C ALA A 60 10.42 13.16 -1.84
N GLU A 61 9.98 14.01 -2.76
CA GLU A 61 9.16 15.18 -2.42
C GLU A 61 7.75 14.81 -1.95
N ALA A 62 7.14 13.77 -2.52
CA ALA A 62 5.86 13.24 -2.06
C ALA A 62 5.96 12.71 -0.62
N TYR A 63 7.06 12.02 -0.28
CA TYR A 63 7.33 11.57 1.07
C TYR A 63 7.50 12.76 2.03
N LYS A 64 8.33 13.76 1.69
CA LYS A 64 8.51 14.97 2.51
C LYS A 64 7.19 15.71 2.72
N THR A 65 6.41 15.89 1.65
CA THR A 65 5.09 16.54 1.71
C THR A 65 4.16 15.79 2.67
N LYS A 66 4.11 14.47 2.60
CA LYS A 66 3.32 13.65 3.52
C LYS A 66 3.75 13.83 4.98
N ARG A 67 5.06 13.89 5.25
CA ARG A 67 5.60 14.13 6.60
C ARG A 67 5.22 15.52 7.14
N LEU A 68 5.35 16.56 6.30
CA LEU A 68 4.93 17.91 6.66
C LEU A 68 3.41 18.01 6.89
N GLN A 69 2.60 17.30 6.10
CA GLN A 69 1.15 17.22 6.32
C GLN A 69 0.80 16.57 7.67
N GLU A 70 1.52 15.50 8.05
CA GLU A 70 1.38 14.86 9.36
C GLU A 70 1.72 15.84 10.50
N GLU A 71 2.81 16.59 10.37
CA GLU A 71 3.24 17.59 11.34
C GLU A 71 2.25 18.76 11.48
N ILE A 72 1.78 19.29 10.36
CA ILE A 72 0.73 20.33 10.34
C ILE A 72 -0.53 19.84 11.05
N ALA A 73 -0.95 18.59 10.82
CA ALA A 73 -2.11 18.02 11.48
C ALA A 73 -1.90 17.89 13.01
N GLN A 74 -0.68 17.56 13.46
CA GLN A 74 -0.34 17.51 14.88
C GLN A 74 -0.34 18.91 15.52
N LEU A 75 0.28 19.90 14.87
CA LEU A 75 0.34 21.27 15.36
C LEU A 75 -1.05 21.90 15.44
N LYS A 76 -1.90 21.70 14.44
CA LYS A 76 -3.30 22.16 14.47
C LYS A 76 -4.04 21.63 15.69
N ARG A 77 -3.94 20.32 15.96
CA ARG A 77 -4.54 19.72 17.16
C ARG A 77 -3.97 20.27 18.47
N LYS A 78 -2.71 20.69 18.51
CA LYS A 78 -2.12 21.33 19.72
C LYS A 78 -2.69 22.73 19.90
N VAL A 79 -2.74 23.53 18.83
CA VAL A 79 -3.33 24.87 18.85
C VAL A 79 -4.80 24.83 19.27
N ASP A 80 -5.59 23.89 18.73
CA ASP A 80 -7.00 23.77 19.08
C ASP A 80 -7.20 23.42 20.56
N ARG A 81 -6.33 22.59 21.13
CA ARG A 81 -6.34 22.31 22.58
C ARG A 81 -5.99 23.54 23.40
N MET A 82 -4.91 24.24 23.05
CA MET A 82 -4.49 25.44 23.78
C MET A 82 -5.56 26.53 23.74
N LYS A 83 -6.22 26.74 22.59
CA LYS A 83 -7.32 27.70 22.47
C LYS A 83 -8.51 27.37 23.35
N LYS A 84 -8.86 26.08 23.48
CA LYS A 84 -9.95 25.66 24.37
C LYS A 84 -9.60 25.89 25.85
N ILE A 85 -8.34 25.65 26.22
CA ILE A 85 -7.86 25.91 27.57
C ILE A 85 -7.82 27.42 27.86
N GLU A 86 -7.40 28.24 26.90
CA GLU A 86 -7.39 29.70 27.01
C GLU A 86 -8.80 30.30 27.14
N LEU A 87 -9.79 29.67 26.50
CA LEU A 87 -11.20 30.09 26.58
C LEU A 87 -11.87 29.67 27.89
N ALA A 88 -11.33 28.70 28.61
CA ALA A 88 -11.88 28.26 29.88
C ALA A 88 -11.67 29.36 30.94
N GLU A 89 -12.76 29.83 31.53
CA GLU A 89 -12.72 30.92 32.51
C GLU A 89 -12.33 30.39 33.91
N THR A 90 -12.51 29.08 34.12
CA THR A 90 -12.29 28.43 35.42
C THR A 90 -11.44 27.16 35.30
N LEU A 91 -10.75 26.82 36.39
CA LEU A 91 -9.97 25.58 36.49
C LEU A 91 -10.85 24.32 36.32
N ASP A 92 -12.10 24.38 36.78
CA ASP A 92 -13.06 23.27 36.66
C ASP A 92 -13.42 22.99 35.19
N GLU A 93 -13.59 24.03 34.37
CA GLU A 93 -13.87 23.88 32.94
C GLU A 93 -12.70 23.21 32.19
N VAL A 94 -11.46 23.57 32.53
CA VAL A 94 -10.27 22.92 31.98
C VAL A 94 -10.27 21.43 32.33
N MET A 95 -10.51 21.08 33.59
CA MET A 95 -10.54 19.68 34.03
C MET A 95 -11.66 18.86 33.36
N VAL A 96 -12.83 19.47 33.16
CA VAL A 96 -13.96 18.83 32.46
C VAL A 96 -13.63 18.55 31.00
N GLU A 97 -12.98 19.49 30.31
CA GLU A 97 -12.59 19.31 28.91
C GLU A 97 -11.49 18.24 28.76
N GLU A 98 -10.52 18.19 29.67
CA GLU A 98 -9.52 17.11 29.71
C GLU A 98 -10.17 15.74 29.90
N LEU A 99 -11.09 15.61 30.86
CA LEU A 99 -11.86 14.38 31.08
C LEU A 99 -12.65 13.99 29.82
N ARG A 100 -13.21 14.96 29.09
CA ARG A 100 -13.92 14.74 27.84
C ARG A 100 -12.98 14.17 26.78
N GLU A 101 -11.79 14.75 26.59
CA GLU A 101 -10.79 14.28 25.62
C GLU A 101 -10.28 12.87 25.94
N TYR A 102 -10.02 12.56 27.21
CA TYR A 102 -9.62 11.21 27.64
C TYR A 102 -10.74 10.20 27.40
N LYS A 103 -11.99 10.54 27.74
CA LYS A 103 -13.16 9.70 27.46
C LYS A 103 -13.31 9.45 25.96
N GLU A 104 -13.18 10.47 25.14
CA GLU A 104 -13.28 10.36 23.68
C GLU A 104 -12.19 9.42 23.12
N THR A 105 -10.95 9.56 23.62
CA THR A 105 -9.81 8.72 23.22
C THR A 105 -10.02 7.25 23.59
N LEU A 106 -10.69 6.95 24.71
CA LEU A 106 -10.96 5.59 25.17
C LEU A 106 -12.27 5.01 24.64
N THR A 107 -13.06 5.80 23.91
CA THR A 107 -14.34 5.39 23.34
C THR A 107 -14.14 4.73 21.97
N CYS A 108 -14.90 3.67 21.71
CA CYS A 108 -14.87 2.93 20.46
C CYS A 108 -15.23 3.86 19.28
N PRO A 109 -14.38 4.01 18.27
CA PRO A 109 -14.65 4.91 17.15
C PRO A 109 -15.75 4.41 16.22
N SER A 110 -16.15 3.13 16.31
CA SER A 110 -17.20 2.56 15.46
C SER A 110 -18.61 2.85 15.97
N CYS A 111 -18.85 2.79 17.28
CA CYS A 111 -20.16 3.09 17.86
C CYS A 111 -20.23 4.43 18.58
N LYS A 112 -19.07 5.01 18.96
CA LYS A 112 -18.96 6.26 19.74
C LYS A 112 -19.68 6.21 21.10
N VAL A 113 -19.95 5.01 21.62
CA VAL A 113 -20.71 4.78 22.86
C VAL A 113 -19.91 3.94 23.85
N LYS A 114 -19.51 2.73 23.44
CA LYS A 114 -18.81 1.79 24.34
C LYS A 114 -17.32 2.08 24.40
N ARG A 115 -16.68 1.76 25.53
CA ARG A 115 -15.21 1.84 25.65
C ARG A 115 -14.54 0.81 24.73
N LYS A 116 -13.29 1.09 24.41
CA LYS A 116 -12.40 0.17 23.70
C LYS A 116 -12.07 -1.03 24.59
N ASP A 117 -12.35 -2.24 24.11
CA ASP A 117 -12.09 -3.51 24.81
C ASP A 117 -11.77 -4.67 23.85
N ALA A 118 -11.47 -4.37 22.57
CA ALA A 118 -11.04 -5.39 21.61
C ALA A 118 -10.08 -4.84 20.53
N VAL A 119 -9.09 -5.65 20.14
CA VAL A 119 -8.07 -5.31 19.13
C VAL A 119 -8.15 -6.26 17.94
N LEU A 120 -7.92 -5.73 16.73
CA LEU A 120 -7.65 -6.52 15.54
C LEU A 120 -6.15 -6.81 15.42
N THR A 121 -5.73 -8.07 15.36
CA THR A 121 -4.31 -8.46 15.36
C THR A 121 -3.60 -8.16 14.03
N LYS A 122 -4.34 -8.06 12.93
CA LYS A 122 -3.79 -7.79 11.59
C LYS A 122 -3.39 -6.33 11.37
N CYS A 123 -4.08 -5.39 12.03
CA CYS A 123 -3.86 -3.95 11.82
C CYS A 123 -3.78 -3.14 13.11
N PHE A 124 -3.85 -3.79 14.28
CA PHE A 124 -3.76 -3.20 15.61
C PHE A 124 -4.75 -2.06 15.91
N HIS A 125 -5.83 -1.98 15.14
CA HIS A 125 -6.91 -1.03 15.44
C HIS A 125 -7.84 -1.57 16.52
N VAL A 126 -8.20 -0.67 17.44
CA VAL A 126 -8.93 -0.99 18.66
C VAL A 126 -10.36 -0.44 18.60
N PHE A 127 -11.32 -1.29 18.97
CA PHE A 127 -12.76 -1.02 18.99
C PHE A 127 -13.39 -1.64 20.24
N CYS A 128 -14.72 -1.60 20.36
CA CYS A 128 -15.40 -2.42 21.34
C CYS A 128 -15.64 -3.83 20.78
N TRP A 129 -15.67 -4.82 21.68
CA TRP A 129 -15.91 -6.23 21.38
C TRP A 129 -17.19 -6.42 20.59
N ASP A 130 -18.26 -5.75 21.02
CA ASP A 130 -19.56 -5.86 20.37
C ASP A 130 -19.51 -5.41 18.90
N CYS A 131 -18.84 -4.30 18.60
CA CYS A 131 -18.69 -3.85 17.21
C CYS A 131 -17.89 -4.84 16.35
N LEU A 132 -16.83 -5.44 16.87
CA LEU A 132 -16.05 -6.43 16.13
C LEU A 132 -16.82 -7.74 15.94
N ARG A 133 -17.47 -8.21 17.01
CA ARG A 133 -18.31 -9.41 16.99
C ARG A 133 -19.46 -9.28 16.01
N THR A 134 -20.23 -8.18 16.06
CA THR A 134 -21.34 -7.94 15.13
C THR A 134 -20.86 -7.92 13.68
N ARG A 135 -19.72 -7.27 13.39
CA ARG A 135 -19.14 -7.28 12.04
C ARG A 135 -18.72 -8.67 11.58
N TYR A 136 -18.18 -9.47 12.49
CA TYR A 136 -17.80 -10.85 12.18
C TYR A 136 -19.02 -11.73 11.85
N GLU A 137 -20.05 -11.66 12.68
CA GLU A 137 -21.32 -12.41 12.55
C GLU A 137 -22.10 -12.01 11.28
N THR A 138 -22.16 -10.71 10.98
CA THR A 138 -22.82 -10.16 9.77
C THR A 138 -21.98 -10.28 8.49
N ARG A 139 -20.85 -11.00 8.54
CA ARG A 139 -19.91 -11.19 7.41
C ARG A 139 -19.28 -9.90 6.86
N GLN A 140 -19.35 -8.79 7.60
CA GLN A 140 -18.66 -7.53 7.31
C GLN A 140 -17.24 -7.52 7.88
N ARG A 141 -16.46 -8.56 7.54
CA ARG A 141 -15.16 -8.93 8.13
C ARG A 141 -13.99 -8.05 7.67
N LYS A 142 -14.18 -6.73 7.69
CA LYS A 142 -13.18 -5.71 7.39
C LYS A 142 -13.09 -4.68 8.51
N CYS A 143 -11.87 -4.26 8.82
CA CYS A 143 -11.58 -3.26 9.84
C CYS A 143 -12.35 -1.96 9.56
N PRO A 144 -13.12 -1.42 10.52
CA PRO A 144 -13.84 -0.15 10.36
C PRO A 144 -12.94 1.06 10.02
N LYS A 145 -11.64 0.99 10.34
CA LYS A 145 -10.70 2.12 10.19
C LYS A 145 -9.82 2.04 8.94
N CYS A 146 -9.33 0.86 8.58
CA CYS A 146 -8.40 0.70 7.44
C CYS A 146 -8.84 -0.34 6.41
N ASN A 147 -10.04 -0.91 6.55
CA ASN A 147 -10.61 -1.88 5.62
C ASN A 147 -9.83 -3.21 5.46
N CYS A 148 -8.78 -3.43 6.26
CA CYS A 148 -8.04 -4.70 6.32
C CYS A 148 -8.98 -5.85 6.72
N ALA A 149 -8.92 -6.98 6.02
CA ALA A 149 -9.74 -8.15 6.31
C ALA A 149 -9.31 -8.84 7.61
N PHE A 150 -10.23 -9.45 8.33
CA PHE A 150 -9.94 -10.19 9.56
C PHE A 150 -10.81 -11.45 9.71
N GLY A 151 -10.23 -12.53 10.25
CA GLY A 151 -10.88 -13.82 10.50
C GLY A 151 -11.30 -14.04 11.96
N ALA A 152 -11.67 -15.28 12.29
CA ALA A 152 -12.13 -15.66 13.63
C ALA A 152 -11.06 -15.46 14.71
N ASN A 153 -9.80 -15.69 14.35
CA ASN A 153 -8.64 -15.62 15.25
C ASN A 153 -7.94 -14.27 15.21
N ASP A 154 -8.51 -13.28 14.53
CA ASP A 154 -7.86 -11.99 14.28
C ASP A 154 -8.44 -10.85 15.12
N TYR A 155 -9.34 -11.15 16.06
CA TYR A 155 -9.87 -10.18 17.02
C TYR A 155 -9.92 -10.76 18.43
N HIS A 156 -9.40 -10.02 19.40
CA HIS A 156 -9.31 -10.48 20.78
C HIS A 156 -9.73 -9.39 21.75
N ARG A 157 -10.21 -9.80 22.93
CA ARG A 157 -10.46 -8.88 24.03
C ARG A 157 -9.15 -8.30 24.54
N LEU A 158 -9.22 -7.05 24.97
CA LEU A 158 -8.17 -6.39 25.75
C LEU A 158 -8.81 -5.67 26.92
N TYR A 159 -8.02 -5.49 27.98
CA TYR A 159 -8.45 -4.82 29.19
C TYR A 159 -7.57 -3.61 29.41
N LEU A 160 -8.16 -2.42 29.35
CA LEU A 160 -7.51 -1.17 29.70
C LEU A 160 -7.81 -0.91 31.18
N SER A 161 -6.78 -0.90 32.02
CA SER A 161 -6.93 -0.48 33.42
C SER A 161 -7.22 1.01 33.48
N THR A 162 -8.22 1.38 34.27
CA THR A 162 -8.48 2.76 34.70
C THR A 162 -7.77 3.07 35.99
#